data_AF-A0A433B495-F1
#
_entry.id   AF-A0A433B495-F1
#
_cell.length_a   1.000
_cell.length_b   1.000
_cell.length_c   1.000
_cell.angle_alpha   90.00
_cell.angle_beta   90.00
_cell.angle_gamma   90.00
#
_symmetry.space_group_name_H-M   'P 1'
#
loop_
_entity.id
_entity.type
_entity.pdbx_description
1 polymer ?
#
loop_
_entity_poly.entity_id
_entity_poly.type
_entity_poly.pdbx_seq_one_letter_code
_entity_poly.pdbx_strand_id
1 'polypeptide(L)' 'MDLAAQVRGQGFPCDKPKGAEKNNKASRPNEEVWILTCENASYRMTVVPDMAAKVEKLGKQ' A
#
# COMPACT_ATOMS: atom_id res chain seq x y z
N MET A 1 -5.51 6.64 9.01
CA MET A 1 -4.47 6.81 7.97
C MET A 1 -5.07 6.48 6.61
N ASP A 2 -5.00 7.39 5.64
CA ASP A 2 -5.37 7.07 4.25
C ASP A 2 -4.12 6.51 3.54
N LEU A 3 -4.06 5.18 3.37
CA LEU A 3 -2.92 4.51 2.72
C LEU A 3 -2.83 4.92 1.24
N ALA A 4 -3.97 5.16 0.59
CA ALA A 4 -4.01 5.56 -0.81
C ALA A 4 -3.40 6.95 -1.03
N ALA A 5 -3.64 7.90 -0.13
CA ALA A 5 -3.01 9.22 -0.14
C ALA A 5 -1.49 9.13 0.04
N GLN A 6 -0.99 8.23 0.90
CA GLN A 6 0.46 8.01 1.04
C GLN A 6 1.07 7.43 -0.23
N VAL A 7 0.40 6.46 -0.87
CA VAL A 7 0.82 5.90 -2.16
C VAL A 7 0.87 6.99 -3.23
N ARG A 8 -0.18 7.84 -3.32
CA ARG A 8 -0.22 8.99 -4.25
C ARG A 8 0.86 10.02 -3.96
N GLY A 9 1.10 10.34 -2.69
CA GLY A 9 2.13 11.29 -2.26
C GLY A 9 3.55 10.84 -2.64
N GLN A 10 3.74 9.53 -2.83
CA GLN A 10 4.99 8.94 -3.33
C GLN A 10 5.05 8.80 -4.86
N GLY A 11 4.05 9.31 -5.59
CA GLY A 11 4.01 9.29 -7.05
C GLY A 11 3.36 8.06 -7.68
N PHE A 12 2.74 7.18 -6.88
CA PHE A 12 2.02 6.02 -7.41
C PHE A 12 0.55 6.37 -7.70
N PRO A 13 0.07 6.20 -8.96
CA PRO A 13 -1.31 6.52 -9.31
C PRO A 13 -2.26 5.46 -8.75
N CYS A 14 -2.86 5.72 -7.60
CA CYS A 14 -3.96 4.91 -7.07
C CYS A 14 -5.26 5.69 -7.25
N ASP A 15 -5.88 5.59 -8.42
CA ASP A 15 -7.18 6.21 -8.68
C ASP A 15 -8.31 5.31 -8.20
N LYS A 16 -9.27 5.91 -7.49
CA LYS A 16 -10.41 5.22 -6.85
C LYS A 16 -9.96 3.98 -6.04
N PRO A 17 -9.50 4.17 -4.80
CA PRO A 17 -9.09 3.06 -3.96
C PRO A 17 -10.32 2.21 -3.67
N LYS A 18 -10.28 0.94 -4.08
CA LYS A 18 -11.36 -0.03 -3.83
C LYS A 18 -11.26 -0.58 -2.42
N GLY A 19 -10.06 -0.69 -1.89
CA GLY A 19 -9.82 -1.14 -0.52
C GLY A 19 -8.34 -1.22 -0.19
N ALA A 20 -8.06 -1.38 1.10
CA ALA A 20 -6.73 -1.67 1.61
C ALA A 20 -6.85 -2.79 2.65
N GLU A 21 -6.18 -3.90 2.40
CA GLU A 21 -6.20 -5.08 3.28
C GLU A 21 -4.83 -5.29 3.89
N LYS A 22 -4.77 -5.50 5.21
CA LYS A 22 -3.53 -5.82 5.88
C LYS A 22 -3.13 -7.26 5.57
N ASN A 23 -1.95 -7.43 4.99
CA ASN A 23 -1.36 -8.74 4.80
C ASN A 23 -0.72 -9.20 6.13
N ASN A 24 -1.53 -9.82 6.98
CA ASN A 24 -1.07 -10.31 8.30
C ASN A 24 0.02 -11.39 8.19
N LYS A 25 0.09 -12.13 7.07
CA LYS A 25 1.14 -13.14 6.86
C LYS A 25 2.52 -12.51 6.63
N ALA A 26 2.55 -11.34 5.98
CA ALA A 26 3.78 -10.59 5.72
C ALA A 26 4.04 -9.51 6.79
N SER A 27 3.05 -9.17 7.61
CA SER A 27 3.17 -8.17 8.68
C SER A 27 3.88 -8.73 9.91
N ARG A 28 4.64 -7.86 10.58
CA ARG A 28 5.45 -8.12 11.77
C ARG A 28 5.28 -6.95 12.75
N PRO A 29 5.73 -7.06 14.02
CA PRO A 29 5.49 -6.04 15.05
C PRO A 29 5.92 -4.61 14.66
N ASN A 30 6.97 -4.50 13.84
CA ASN A 30 7.53 -3.22 13.39
C ASN A 30 7.39 -3.02 11.88
N GLU A 31 6.71 -3.90 11.17
CA GLU A 31 6.58 -3.84 9.71
C GLU A 31 5.17 -4.25 9.32
N GLU A 32 4.34 -3.29 8.94
CA GLU A 32 2.97 -3.56 8.52
C GLU A 32 2.88 -3.59 7.00
N VAL A 33 2.53 -4.75 6.46
CA VAL A 33 2.35 -4.91 5.02
C VAL A 33 0.87 -4.81 4.69
N TRP A 34 0.55 -3.90 3.79
CA TRP A 34 -0.79 -3.61 3.29
C TRP A 34 -0.86 -3.88 1.80
N ILE A 35 -1.96 -4.45 1.34
CA ILE A 35 -2.30 -4.58 -0.07
C ILE A 35 -3.38 -3.56 -0.37
N LEU A 36 -3.03 -2.54 -1.14
CA LEU A 36 -4.01 -1.60 -1.68
C LEU A 36 -4.51 -2.11 -3.03
N THR A 37 -5.81 -2.11 -3.18
CA THR A 37 -6.47 -2.41 -4.45
C THR A 37 -7.09 -1.11 -4.96
N CYS A 38 -6.66 -0.64 -6.11
CA CYS A 38 -7.18 0.54 -6.79
C CYS A 38 -7.88 0.11 -8.08
N GLU A 39 -8.69 0.98 -8.69
CA GLU A 39 -9.39 0.64 -9.94
C GLU A 39 -8.42 0.33 -11.09
N ASN A 40 -7.25 0.95 -11.07
CA ASN A 40 -6.26 0.88 -12.14
C ASN A 40 -5.09 -0.08 -11.85
N ALA A 41 -4.80 -0.42 -10.60
CA ALA A 41 -3.67 -1.26 -10.18
C ALA A 41 -3.79 -1.71 -8.72
N SER A 42 -3.05 -2.75 -8.37
CA SER A 42 -2.83 -3.15 -6.99
C SER A 42 -1.41 -2.83 -6.53
N TYR A 43 -1.25 -2.44 -5.28
CA TYR A 43 0.01 -2.03 -4.67
C TYR A 43 0.24 -2.78 -3.36
N ARG A 44 1.47 -3.24 -3.13
CA ARG A 44 1.93 -3.69 -1.83
C ARG A 44 2.65 -2.53 -1.15
N MET A 45 2.16 -2.13 0.00
CA MET A 45 2.74 -1.08 0.82
C MET A 45 3.29 -1.69 2.10
N THR A 46 4.59 -1.53 2.33
CA THR A 46 5.26 -1.93 3.57
C THR A 46 5.51 -0.68 4.39
N VAL A 47 4.77 -0.53 5.48
CA VAL A 47 4.86 0.59 6.41
C VAL A 47 5.75 0.17 7.57
N VAL A 48 6.82 0.93 7.80
CA VAL A 48 7.72 0.74 8.94
C VAL A 48 7.74 2.06 9.70
N PRO A 49 7.63 2.06 11.04
CA PRO A 49 7.73 3.27 11.85
C PRO A 49 9.02 4.05 11.51
N ASP A 50 8.93 5.37 11.52
CA ASP A 50 10.05 6.29 11.28
C ASP A 50 10.69 6.19 9.87
N MET A 51 10.06 5.47 8.94
CA MET A 51 10.50 5.37 7.55
C MET A 51 9.37 5.66 6.56
N ALA A 52 9.73 6.10 5.36
CA ALA A 52 8.80 6.19 4.25
C ALA A 52 8.27 4.80 3.91
N ALA A 53 6.97 4.66 3.73
CA ALA A 53 6.35 3.38 3.41
C ALA A 53 6.80 2.90 2.03
N LYS A 54 7.41 1.72 1.95
CA LYS A 54 7.87 1.14 0.70
C LYS A 54 6.67 0.68 -0.13
N VAL A 55 6.51 1.19 -1.34
CA VAL A 55 5.40 0.84 -2.23
C VAL A 55 5.92 0.05 -3.43
N GLU A 56 5.31 -1.10 -3.69
CA GLU A 56 5.59 -1.96 -4.83
C GLU A 56 4.33 -2.20 -5.63
N LYS A 57 4.38 -1.97 -6.95
CA LYS A 57 3.24 -2.23 -7.84
C LYS A 57 3.14 -3.73 -8.10
N LEU A 58 2.01 -4.33 -7.73
CA LEU A 58 1.75 -5.75 -7.93
C LEU A 58 1.26 -6.07 -9.36
N GLY A 59 0.92 -5.03 -10.13
CA GLY A 59 0.39 -5.16 -11.48
C GLY A 59 -1.09 -4.78 -11.55
N LYS A 60 -1.63 -4.78 -12.77
CA LYS A 60 -3.07 -4.68 -13.03
C LYS A 60 -3.52 -6.10 -13.35
N GLN A 61 -4.44 -6.64 -12.56
CA GLN A 61 -5.10 -7.90 -12.92
C GLN A 61 -6.01 -7.67 -14.12
#